data_AF-A0A934A9G6-F1
#
_entry.id   AF-A0A934A9G6-F1
#
_cell.length_a   1.000
_cell.length_b   1.000
_cell.length_c   1.000
_cell.angle_alpha   90.00
_cell.angle_beta   90.00
_cell.angle_gamma   90.00
#
_symmetry.space_group_name_H-M   'P 1'
#
loop_
_entity.id
_entity.type
_entity.pdbx_description
1 polymer ?
#
loop_
_entity_poly.entity_id
_entity_poly.type
_entity_poly.pdbx_seq_one_letter_code
_entity_poly.pdbx_strand_id
1 'polypeptide(L)' 'MRMEEILKIVGRMDPEEALIELSKVLKMLFSALGEEARSEFLWNLMGESGGDKVSSLVHL' A
#
# COMPACT_ATOMS: atom_id res chain seq x y z
N MET A 1 -4.83 18.31 -4.66
CA MET A 1 -5.70 17.28 -4.09
C MET A 1 -4.98 16.70 -2.87
N ARG A 2 -5.60 16.73 -1.70
CA ARG A 2 -4.99 16.18 -0.47
C ARG A 2 -5.29 14.69 -0.36
N MET A 3 -4.44 13.93 0.32
CA MET A 3 -4.64 12.49 0.54
C MET A 3 -6.03 12.19 1.14
N GLU A 4 -6.52 13.04 2.04
CA GLU A 4 -7.85 12.93 2.63
C GLU A 4 -9.00 12.95 1.61
N GLU A 5 -8.83 13.66 0.49
CA GLU A 5 -9.84 13.74 -0.58
C GLU A 5 -9.85 12.46 -1.40
N ILE A 6 -8.67 11.88 -1.65
CA ILE A 6 -8.53 10.58 -2.33
C ILE A 6 -9.17 9.48 -1.49
N LEU A 7 -8.91 9.44 -0.18
CA LEU A 7 -9.50 8.45 0.73
C LEU A 7 -11.02 8.57 0.81
N LYS A 8 -11.58 9.79 0.78
CA LYS A 8 -13.04 10.00 0.76
C LYS A 8 -13.68 9.50 -0.54
N ILE A 9 -12.99 9.63 -1.67
CA ILE A 9 -13.48 9.14 -2.97
C ILE A 9 -13.43 7.61 -2.99
N VAL A 10 -12.27 7.03 -2.65
CA VAL A 10 -12.07 5.58 -2.57
C VAL A 10 -13.03 4.92 -1.58
N GLY A 11 -13.26 5.52 -0.40
CA GLY A 11 -14.18 4.98 0.61
C GLY A 11 -15.67 5.07 0.25
N ARG A 12 -16.02 5.72 -0.87
CA ARG A 12 -17.40 5.78 -1.40
C ARG A 12 -17.59 4.90 -2.63
N MET A 13 -16.51 4.36 -3.19
CA MET A 13 -16.55 3.44 -4.33
C MET A 13 -16.86 2.02 -3.85
N ASP A 14 -17.35 1.20 -4.78
CA ASP A 14 -17.30 -0.24 -4.59
C ASP A 14 -15.84 -0.68 -4.38
N PRO A 15 -15.53 -1.58 -3.42
CA PRO A 15 -14.15 -1.98 -3.15
C PRO A 15 -13.40 -2.53 -4.37
N GLU A 16 -14.08 -3.25 -5.27
CA GLU A 16 -13.45 -3.79 -6.47
C GLU A 16 -13.15 -2.67 -7.49
N GLU A 17 -14.09 -1.74 -7.67
CA GLU A 17 -13.90 -0.56 -8.51
C GLU A 17 -12.76 0.33 -7.99
N ALA A 18 -12.70 0.53 -6.68
CA ALA A 18 -11.65 1.28 -6.02
C ALA A 18 -10.26 0.66 -6.28
N LEU A 19 -10.14 -0.67 -6.17
CA LEU A 19 -8.90 -1.38 -6.48
C LEU A 19 -8.50 -1.25 -7.95
N ILE A 20 -9.47 -1.31 -8.87
CA ILE A 20 -9.22 -1.11 -10.30
C ILE A 20 -8.64 0.29 -10.56
N GLU A 21 -9.22 1.34 -9.99
CA GLU A 21 -8.71 2.71 -10.16
C GLU A 21 -7.33 2.90 -9.51
N LEU A 22 -7.12 2.37 -8.30
CA LEU A 22 -5.81 2.40 -7.64
C LEU A 22 -4.74 1.65 -8.46
N SER A 23 -5.09 0.56 -9.13
CA SER A 23 -4.16 -0.19 -9.97
C SER A 23 -3.62 0.64 -11.14
N LYS A 24 -4.40 1.57 -11.69
CA LYS A 24 -3.97 2.46 -12.78
C LYS A 24 -2.91 3.44 -12.28
N VAL A 25 -3.12 4.00 -11.09
CA VAL A 25 -2.15 4.89 -10.43
C VAL A 25 -0.86 4.14 -10.11
N LEU A 26 -0.98 2.94 -9.54
CA LEU A 26 0.18 2.09 -9.22
C LEU A 26 0.99 1.71 -10.46
N LYS A 27 0.34 1.38 -11.59
CA LYS A 27 1.03 1.10 -12.86
C LYS A 27 1.85 2.29 -13.37
N MET A 28 1.31 3.50 -13.25
CA MET A 28 2.02 4.72 -13.62
C MET A 28 3.23 5.00 -12.72
N LEU A 29 3.12 4.75 -11.40
CA LEU A 29 4.25 4.89 -10.49
C LEU A 29 5.32 3.82 -10.75
N PHE A 30 4.90 2.57 -10.96
CA PHE A 30 5.81 1.45 -11.19
C PHE A 30 6.63 1.59 -12.48
N SER A 31 6.12 2.29 -13.50
CA SER A 31 6.92 2.54 -14.72
C SER A 31 8.08 3.50 -14.50
N ALA A 32 8.04 4.30 -13.42
CA ALA A 32 9.11 5.22 -13.02
C ALA A 32 10.03 4.65 -11.94
N LEU A 33 9.72 3.48 -11.37
CA LEU A 33 10.49 2.86 -10.28
C LEU A 33 11.47 1.80 -10.80
N GLY A 34 12.61 1.69 -10.12
CA GLY A 34 13.56 0.59 -10.27
C GLY A 34 12.97 -0.76 -9.82
N GLU A 35 13.63 -1.85 -10.19
CA GLU A 35 13.19 -3.21 -9.85
C GLU A 35 13.17 -3.47 -8.34
N GLU A 36 14.17 -2.97 -7.62
CA GLU A 36 14.29 -3.10 -6.17
C GLU A 36 13.13 -2.41 -5.46
N ALA A 37 12.83 -1.15 -5.83
CA ALA A 37 11.75 -0.37 -5.23
C ALA A 37 10.36 -0.97 -5.50
N ARG A 38 10.14 -1.55 -6.69
CA ARG A 38 8.90 -2.28 -7.01
C ARG A 38 8.76 -3.55 -6.16
N SER A 39 9.84 -4.29 -6.00
CA SER A 39 9.85 -5.55 -5.25
C SER A 39 9.61 -5.31 -3.75
N GLU A 40 10.27 -4.29 -3.19
CA GLU A 40 10.07 -3.86 -1.80
C GLU A 40 8.63 -3.41 -1.55
N PHE A 41 8.03 -2.63 -2.46
CA PHE A 41 6.63 -2.23 -2.33
C PHE A 41 5.69 -3.43 -2.32
N LEU A 42 5.85 -4.38 -3.26
CA LEU A 42 4.99 -5.56 -3.32
C LEU A 42 5.14 -6.44 -2.08
N TRP A 43 6.36 -6.58 -1.57
CA TRP A 43 6.62 -7.28 -0.30
C TRP A 43 5.90 -6.60 0.86
N ASN A 44 5.95 -5.27 0.97
CA ASN A 44 5.28 -4.54 2.04
C ASN A 44 3.75 -4.50 1.89
N LEU A 45 3.23 -4.57 0.66
CA LEU A 45 1.79 -4.59 0.38
C LEU A 45 1.17 -5.96 0.69
N MET A 46 1.90 -7.04 0.36
CA MET A 46 1.44 -8.42 0.50
C MET A 46 1.86 -9.06 1.82
N GLY A 47 2.94 -8.58 2.42
CA GLY A 47 3.43 -9.01 3.72
C GLY A 47 2.45 -8.56 4.79
N GLU A 48 2.03 -9.50 5.63
CA GLU A 48 1.34 -9.20 6.89
C GLU A 48 2.01 -8.02 7.55
N SER A 49 1.20 -7.03 7.96
CA SER A 49 1.63 -5.95 8.83
C SER A 49 2.63 -6.49 9.84
N GLY A 50 3.90 -6.06 9.77
CA GLY A 50 4.95 -6.34 10.75
C GLY A 50 4.68 -5.69 12.11
N GLY A 51 3.42 -5.66 12.53
CA GLY A 51 2.93 -5.33 13.84
C GLY A 51 2.67 -6.61 14.64
N ASP A 52 3.67 -7.47 14.76
CA ASP A 52 3.89 -8.23 16.00
C ASP A 52 5.29 -8.87 15.94
N LYS A 53 6.06 -8.76 17.04
CA LYS A 53 7.40 -9.33 17.32
C LYS A 53 8.61 -8.37 17.43
N VAL A 54 8.43 -7.09 17.75
CA VAL A 54 9.52 -6.31 18.40
C VAL A 54 9.34 -6.14 19.92
N SER A 55 8.20 -6.52 20.52
CA SER A 55 7.97 -6.22 21.96
C SER A 55 8.22 -7.36 22.97
N SER A 56 8.54 -8.60 22.56
CA SER A 56 8.73 -9.71 23.54
C SER A 56 10.18 -10.11 23.83
N LEU A 57 11.17 -9.33 23.39
CA LEU A 57 12.59 -9.60 23.73
C LEU A 57 13.17 -8.75 24.86
N VAL A 58 12.35 -8.01 25.61
CA VAL A 58 12.80 -7.38 26.86
C VAL A 58 11.74 -7.51 27.94
N HIS A 59 11.64 -8.71 28.53
CA HIS A 59 11.43 -8.80 29.97
C HIS A 59 12.81 -9.08 30.57
N LEU A 60 13.42 -8.01 31.10
CA LEU A 60 14.38 -8.10 32.19
C LEU A 60 13.59 -7.93 33.50
#